data_AF-A0A1J5CYC4-F1
#
_entry.id   AF-A0A1J5CYC4-F1
#
_cell.length_a   1.000
_cell.length_b   1.000
_cell.length_c   1.000
_cell.angle_alpha   90.00
_cell.angle_beta   90.00
_cell.angle_gamma   90.00
#
_symmetry.space_group_name_H-M   'P 1'
#
loop_
_entity.id
_entity.type
_entity.pdbx_description
1 polymer ?
#
loop_
_entity_poly.entity_id
_entity_poly.type
_entity_poly.pdbx_seq_one_letter_code
_entity_poly.pdbx_strand_id
1 'polypeptide(L)'
;MTSAFKGKDLRKLTRLELYELAKKLDIKGRYSLSKQEMIDRISKPQARGNAKPDLKPSADSAKTSARAGKKPHPSFREPPKKIAKQKILPPMGEIKKGYVSPVPDQQAQELPTTYGDTRIVVQVRDPYWAHAYWDISEESRIELLKSIGEENLSHCRYVIRINDVTAVDFNGGNANSFFDCRIFPDARTWYLHLGRPDRRFVADLGVISPNGSFTLITRSNIFQTPRTTFSDRVDEKWMAADEKLNEVFNASKGAGQSAGKTSWERPRAVSAQFLEGAASGGGVSSLSSPAKRSESTKANDFWLVVNTELVVYGATQPDARLTIQGKEARLRPDGTFSVRFALPDGEQIIPIQAVNSDGDKQRVITPVIKKETR
;
A
#
# COMPACT_ATOMS: atom_id res chain seq x y z
N MET A 1 9.59 -54.62 -16.98
CA MET A 1 9.83 -53.41 -17.79
C MET A 1 8.48 -52.86 -18.22
N THR A 2 8.28 -51.54 -18.27
CA THR A 2 7.01 -50.95 -18.72
C THR A 2 7.30 -49.82 -19.70
N SER A 3 7.05 -50.07 -20.99
CA SER A 3 7.43 -49.19 -22.09
C SER A 3 6.37 -48.11 -22.34
N ALA A 4 6.59 -46.90 -21.81
CA ALA A 4 5.91 -45.69 -22.28
C ALA A 4 6.83 -44.90 -23.22
N PHE A 5 6.26 -44.28 -24.27
CA PHE A 5 6.94 -43.38 -25.22
C PHE A 5 8.02 -43.96 -26.14
N LYS A 6 8.03 -45.28 -26.41
CA LYS A 6 8.79 -45.84 -27.54
C LYS A 6 8.15 -45.44 -28.89
N GLY A 7 8.43 -44.23 -29.37
CA GLY A 7 7.98 -43.77 -30.70
C GLY A 7 7.94 -42.25 -30.94
N LYS A 8 7.92 -41.40 -29.90
CA LYS A 8 8.00 -39.93 -30.06
C LYS A 8 9.40 -39.42 -29.72
N ASP A 9 10.03 -38.75 -30.68
CA ASP A 9 11.30 -38.05 -30.48
C ASP A 9 11.11 -36.81 -29.60
N LEU A 10 11.44 -36.95 -28.31
CA LEU A 10 11.26 -35.91 -27.29
C LEU A 10 12.02 -34.60 -27.62
N ARG A 11 13.03 -34.63 -28.49
CA ARG A 11 13.79 -33.44 -28.89
C ARG A 11 12.98 -32.52 -29.80
N LYS A 12 12.12 -33.10 -30.64
CA LYS A 12 11.26 -32.39 -31.62
C LYS A 12 10.03 -31.73 -31.00
N LEU A 13 9.58 -32.19 -29.84
CA LEU A 13 8.42 -31.62 -29.12
C LEU A 13 8.70 -30.18 -28.66
N THR A 14 7.63 -29.38 -28.57
CA THR A 14 7.65 -28.04 -27.97
C THR A 14 7.81 -28.11 -26.43
N ARG A 15 8.13 -26.98 -25.80
CA ARG A 15 8.20 -26.88 -24.33
C ARG A 15 6.84 -27.13 -23.66
N LEU A 16 5.72 -26.82 -24.34
CA LEU A 16 4.37 -27.05 -23.83
C LEU A 16 4.00 -28.54 -23.84
N GLU A 17 4.25 -29.25 -24.95
CA GLU A 17 4.02 -30.70 -25.03
C GLU A 17 4.86 -31.48 -24.02
N LEU A 18 6.13 -31.10 -23.83
CA LEU A 18 6.99 -31.69 -22.81
C LEU A 18 6.45 -31.41 -21.38
N TYR A 19 5.91 -30.21 -21.13
CA TYR A 19 5.29 -29.87 -19.85
C TYR A 19 4.01 -30.69 -19.60
N GLU A 20 3.18 -30.94 -20.62
CA GLU A 20 2.03 -31.84 -20.49
C GLU A 20 2.42 -33.29 -20.21
N LEU A 21 3.47 -33.80 -20.87
CA LEU A 21 4.00 -35.13 -20.58
C LEU A 21 4.54 -35.21 -19.15
N ALA A 22 5.28 -34.19 -18.70
CA ALA A 22 5.75 -34.08 -17.31
C ALA A 22 4.60 -33.94 -16.29
N LYS A 23 3.47 -33.34 -16.67
CA LYS A 23 2.22 -33.30 -15.87
C LYS A 23 1.55 -34.68 -15.80
N LYS A 24 1.47 -35.41 -16.92
CA LYS A 24 0.90 -36.78 -17.00
C LYS A 24 1.75 -37.83 -16.25
N LEU A 25 3.04 -37.57 -16.07
CA LEU A 25 3.98 -38.43 -15.31
C LEU A 25 4.21 -37.97 -13.85
N ASP A 26 3.46 -36.99 -13.35
CA ASP A 26 3.61 -36.34 -12.02
C ASP A 26 5.06 -35.94 -11.65
N ILE A 27 5.81 -35.39 -12.61
CA ILE A 27 7.18 -34.95 -12.36
C ILE A 27 7.15 -33.69 -11.48
N LYS A 28 7.62 -33.83 -10.24
CA LYS A 28 7.78 -32.74 -9.27
C LYS A 28 8.83 -31.73 -9.74
N GLY A 29 8.55 -30.44 -9.54
CA GLY A 29 9.40 -29.32 -9.97
C GLY A 29 9.33 -28.98 -11.47
N ARG A 30 8.40 -29.58 -12.24
CA ARG A 30 8.28 -29.40 -13.72
C ARG A 30 8.20 -27.95 -14.23
N TYR A 31 7.89 -26.96 -13.39
CA TYR A 31 7.82 -25.55 -13.77
C TYR A 31 9.21 -24.86 -13.86
N SER A 32 10.20 -25.29 -13.07
CA SER A 32 11.55 -24.67 -13.06
C SER A 32 12.55 -25.32 -14.02
N LEU A 33 12.21 -26.46 -14.63
CA LEU A 33 13.11 -27.20 -15.52
C LEU A 33 13.28 -26.49 -16.87
N SER A 34 14.50 -26.50 -17.42
CA SER A 34 14.79 -26.20 -18.82
C SER A 34 14.19 -27.25 -19.78
N LYS A 35 14.23 -27.01 -21.10
CA LYS A 35 13.76 -28.00 -22.09
C LYS A 35 14.55 -29.31 -22.00
N GLN A 36 15.86 -29.23 -21.77
CA GLN A 36 16.75 -30.39 -21.72
C GLN A 36 16.51 -31.24 -20.47
N GLU A 37 16.49 -30.63 -19.28
CA GLU A 37 16.20 -31.34 -18.01
C GLU A 37 14.82 -32.01 -18.01
N MET A 38 13.84 -31.40 -18.69
CA MET A 38 12.50 -31.96 -18.82
C MET A 38 12.50 -33.24 -19.69
N ILE A 39 13.27 -33.27 -20.78
CA ILE A 39 13.49 -34.47 -21.59
C ILE A 39 14.21 -35.56 -20.76
N ASP A 40 15.23 -35.17 -20.01
CA ASP A 40 16.03 -36.06 -19.16
C ASP A 40 15.25 -36.69 -18.00
N ARG A 41 14.23 -36.00 -17.46
CA ARG A 41 13.33 -36.56 -16.44
C ARG A 41 12.18 -37.38 -17.03
N ILE A 42 11.79 -37.15 -18.28
CA ILE A 42 10.78 -37.97 -18.98
C ILE A 42 11.41 -39.28 -19.48
N SER A 43 12.69 -39.29 -19.86
CA SER A 43 13.39 -40.49 -20.35
C SER A 43 13.85 -41.46 -19.25
N LYS A 44 13.95 -41.01 -17.98
CA LYS A 44 14.38 -41.83 -16.84
C LYS A 44 13.16 -42.45 -16.12
N PRO A 45 13.02 -43.79 -16.06
CA PRO A 45 11.90 -44.43 -15.38
C PRO A 45 11.98 -44.24 -13.86
N GLN A 46 11.00 -43.59 -13.25
CA GLN A 46 10.92 -43.47 -11.79
C GLN A 46 10.30 -44.74 -11.17
N ALA A 47 11.06 -45.39 -10.29
CA ALA A 47 10.55 -46.48 -9.45
C ALA A 47 9.61 -45.93 -8.36
N ARG A 48 8.39 -46.48 -8.29
CA ARG A 48 7.48 -46.26 -7.15
C ARG A 48 7.90 -47.18 -6.00
N GLY A 49 8.50 -46.62 -4.95
CA GLY A 49 8.80 -47.32 -3.70
C GLY A 49 7.97 -46.75 -2.54
N ASN A 50 7.32 -47.60 -1.76
CA ASN A 50 6.51 -47.21 -0.61
C ASN A 50 6.63 -48.25 0.51
N ALA A 51 7.59 -48.06 1.43
CA ALA A 51 7.74 -48.91 2.63
C ALA A 51 8.60 -48.25 3.74
N LYS A 52 8.21 -48.54 4.98
CA LYS A 52 9.01 -48.71 6.20
C LYS A 52 8.59 -50.09 6.77
N PRO A 53 9.38 -50.81 7.61
CA PRO A 53 10.20 -50.26 8.69
C PRO A 53 11.57 -50.95 9.02
N ASP A 54 12.33 -50.27 9.90
CA ASP A 54 13.17 -50.76 11.03
C ASP A 54 14.37 -51.75 10.95
N LEU A 55 15.38 -51.39 11.78
CA LEU A 55 16.41 -52.20 12.49
C LEU A 55 17.57 -52.93 11.75
N LYS A 56 18.77 -52.28 11.78
CA LYS A 56 20.08 -52.67 12.43
C LYS A 56 20.61 -54.16 12.42
N PRO A 57 21.92 -54.45 12.69
CA PRO A 57 23.10 -53.58 12.97
C PRO A 57 24.46 -53.97 12.29
N SER A 58 25.46 -53.06 12.35
CA SER A 58 26.92 -53.28 12.64
C SER A 58 27.54 -51.86 12.78
N ALA A 59 28.26 -51.42 13.81
CA ALA A 59 29.43 -51.95 14.56
C ALA A 59 30.71 -51.97 13.70
N ASP A 60 31.82 -51.29 14.06
CA ASP A 60 32.07 -50.29 15.14
C ASP A 60 33.14 -49.27 14.61
N SER A 61 33.97 -48.43 15.27
CA SER A 61 34.48 -48.18 16.64
C SER A 61 35.05 -46.73 16.72
N ALA A 62 35.39 -46.11 17.86
CA ALA A 62 34.94 -46.21 19.26
C ALA A 62 35.62 -45.10 20.12
N LYS A 63 35.01 -44.72 21.26
CA LYS A 63 35.53 -43.85 22.37
C LYS A 63 35.70 -42.34 22.03
N THR A 64 35.57 -41.37 22.96
CA THR A 64 35.62 -41.46 24.45
C THR A 64 34.67 -40.46 25.18
N SER A 65 34.18 -40.87 26.36
CA SER A 65 33.78 -40.06 27.55
C SER A 65 32.86 -38.83 27.47
N ALA A 66 31.61 -39.06 27.90
CA ALA A 66 30.64 -38.20 28.61
C ALA A 66 31.07 -36.89 29.32
N ARG A 67 30.16 -35.88 29.29
CA ARG A 67 29.33 -35.48 30.46
C ARG A 67 28.07 -34.68 30.00
N ALA A 68 27.03 -34.64 30.83
CA ALA A 68 25.73 -34.06 30.47
C ALA A 68 25.69 -32.52 30.50
N GLY A 69 24.88 -31.92 29.61
CA GLY A 69 24.59 -30.48 29.60
C GLY A 69 23.27 -30.15 28.88
N LYS A 70 22.21 -29.87 29.65
CA LYS A 70 20.94 -29.31 29.10
C LYS A 70 21.19 -27.87 28.64
N LYS A 71 20.78 -27.51 27.43
CA LYS A 71 20.62 -26.10 27.00
C LYS A 71 19.13 -25.73 27.03
N PRO A 72 18.74 -24.57 27.59
CA PRO A 72 17.33 -24.26 27.85
C PRO A 72 16.62 -23.56 26.69
N HIS A 73 15.29 -23.58 26.74
CA HIS A 73 14.41 -22.70 25.96
C HIS A 73 14.67 -21.22 26.34
N PRO A 74 14.61 -20.26 25.40
CA PRO A 74 14.63 -18.84 25.74
C PRO A 74 13.35 -18.45 26.47
N SER A 75 13.46 -18.11 27.76
CA SER A 75 12.40 -17.46 28.52
C SER A 75 12.38 -15.97 28.15
N PHE A 76 11.20 -15.47 27.74
CA PHE A 76 10.92 -14.04 27.87
C PHE A 76 10.98 -13.66 29.35
N ARG A 77 11.66 -12.55 29.66
CA ARG A 77 11.59 -11.89 30.97
C ARG A 77 10.79 -10.61 30.83
N GLU A 78 9.72 -10.47 31.61
CA GLU A 78 9.03 -9.19 31.76
C GLU A 78 9.96 -8.16 32.46
N PRO A 79 9.91 -6.87 32.09
CA PRO A 79 10.59 -5.82 32.82
C PRO A 79 9.89 -5.56 34.17
N PRO A 80 10.63 -5.23 35.25
CA PRO A 80 10.06 -5.12 36.59
C PRO A 80 9.17 -3.87 36.76
N LYS A 81 7.94 -4.10 37.25
CA LYS A 81 6.97 -3.05 37.58
C LYS A 81 7.48 -2.18 38.74
N LYS A 82 7.93 -0.95 38.44
CA LYS A 82 8.16 0.09 39.47
C LYS A 82 6.84 0.78 39.81
N ILE A 83 6.38 0.61 41.05
CA ILE A 83 5.18 1.27 41.57
C ILE A 83 5.49 2.75 41.82
N ALA A 84 5.02 3.63 40.94
CA ALA A 84 5.01 5.07 41.20
C ALA A 84 3.89 5.39 42.20
N LYS A 85 4.22 5.99 43.34
CA LYS A 85 3.23 6.42 44.33
C LYS A 85 2.38 7.55 43.75
N GLN A 86 1.06 7.44 43.82
CA GLN A 86 0.14 8.52 43.42
C GLN A 86 0.42 9.78 44.26
N LYS A 87 0.62 10.91 43.58
CA LYS A 87 0.70 12.23 44.23
C LYS A 87 -0.69 12.86 44.18
N ILE A 88 -1.36 12.92 45.32
CA ILE A 88 -2.71 13.48 45.45
C ILE A 88 -2.67 14.96 45.09
N LEU A 89 -3.61 15.41 44.25
CA LEU A 89 -3.79 16.81 43.90
C LEU A 89 -4.48 17.55 45.07
N PRO A 90 -4.02 18.75 45.47
CA PRO A 90 -4.74 19.57 46.44
C PRO A 90 -6.04 20.12 45.84
N PRO A 91 -7.04 20.47 46.67
CA PRO A 91 -8.33 20.99 46.20
C PRO A 91 -8.22 22.35 45.51
N MET A 92 -9.23 22.67 44.70
CA MET A 92 -9.29 23.83 43.82
C MET A 92 -9.42 25.14 44.62
N GLY A 93 -8.40 26.00 44.51
CA GLY A 93 -8.40 27.36 45.06
C GLY A 93 -9.05 28.40 44.12
N GLU A 94 -9.53 29.50 44.69
CA GLU A 94 -10.38 30.49 44.01
C GLU A 94 -9.68 31.26 42.87
N ILE A 95 -10.41 31.51 41.79
CA ILE A 95 -9.91 32.21 40.59
C ILE A 95 -9.84 33.72 40.87
N LYS A 96 -8.68 34.19 41.31
CA LYS A 96 -8.35 35.63 41.27
C LYS A 96 -8.16 36.05 39.81
N LYS A 97 -8.78 37.17 39.40
CA LYS A 97 -8.67 37.73 38.04
C LYS A 97 -7.21 38.09 37.73
N GLY A 98 -6.52 37.25 36.96
CA GLY A 98 -5.17 37.49 36.49
C GLY A 98 -5.15 38.56 35.39
N TYR A 99 -4.13 39.41 35.40
CA TYR A 99 -3.86 40.36 34.32
C TYR A 99 -3.47 39.59 33.05
N VAL A 100 -4.04 40.00 31.91
CA VAL A 100 -3.57 39.51 30.61
C VAL A 100 -2.30 40.28 30.25
N SER A 101 -1.14 39.74 30.61
CA SER A 101 0.11 40.16 30.00
C SER A 101 0.03 39.93 28.48
N PRO A 102 0.54 40.85 27.64
CA PRO A 102 0.70 40.57 26.22
C PRO A 102 1.56 39.32 26.07
N VAL A 103 1.07 38.32 25.34
CA VAL A 103 1.91 37.19 24.90
C VAL A 103 2.96 37.81 23.98
N PRO A 104 4.27 37.65 24.26
CA PRO A 104 5.30 38.10 23.33
C PRO A 104 5.09 37.39 22.00
N ASP A 105 5.04 38.15 20.91
CA ASP A 105 4.84 37.60 19.58
C ASP A 105 5.95 36.58 19.30
N GLN A 106 5.58 35.31 19.16
CA GLN A 106 6.56 34.23 19.02
C GLN A 106 7.11 34.30 17.59
N GLN A 107 8.14 35.12 17.41
CA GLN A 107 8.93 35.23 16.19
C GLN A 107 9.17 33.83 15.65
N ALA A 108 8.57 33.53 14.49
CA ALA A 108 8.55 32.20 13.94
C ALA A 108 9.98 31.77 13.66
N GLN A 109 10.52 30.90 14.52
CA GLN A 109 11.92 30.54 14.50
C GLN A 109 12.23 29.78 13.22
N GLU A 110 12.88 30.46 12.27
CA GLU A 110 13.11 29.92 10.93
C GLU A 110 13.88 28.60 11.00
N LEU A 111 13.45 27.62 10.18
CA LEU A 111 14.05 26.30 10.18
C LEU A 111 15.49 26.36 9.65
N PRO A 112 16.45 25.64 10.26
CA PRO A 112 17.83 25.60 9.78
C PRO A 112 17.93 25.20 8.30
N THR A 113 18.75 25.93 7.54
CA THR A 113 19.01 25.70 6.10
C THR A 113 19.69 24.36 5.80
N THR A 114 20.31 23.77 6.82
CA THR A 114 20.95 22.44 6.83
C THR A 114 20.84 21.85 8.23
N TYR A 115 20.77 20.53 8.31
CA TYR A 115 20.78 19.76 9.56
C TYR A 115 22.11 19.02 9.76
N GLY A 116 23.04 19.10 8.80
CA GLY A 116 24.38 18.51 8.89
C GLY A 116 24.42 16.99 8.73
N ASP A 117 23.38 16.38 8.16
CA ASP A 117 23.29 14.93 7.93
C ASP A 117 23.41 14.60 6.43
N THR A 118 24.38 13.78 6.05
CA THR A 118 24.69 13.47 4.64
C THR A 118 23.73 12.42 4.09
N ARG A 119 22.50 12.84 3.79
CA ARG A 119 21.39 11.96 3.44
C ARG A 119 20.60 12.47 2.24
N ILE A 120 20.35 11.59 1.28
CA ILE A 120 19.33 11.76 0.24
C ILE A 120 18.08 10.94 0.58
N VAL A 121 16.91 11.53 0.40
CA VAL A 121 15.60 10.87 0.55
C VAL A 121 14.79 11.09 -0.73
N VAL A 122 14.10 10.04 -1.18
CA VAL A 122 13.27 10.08 -2.39
C VAL A 122 11.83 9.70 -2.07
N GLN A 123 10.91 10.60 -2.43
CA GLN A 123 9.46 10.45 -2.30
C GLN A 123 8.85 10.28 -3.69
N VAL A 124 7.97 9.29 -3.85
CA VAL A 124 7.29 9.04 -5.12
C VAL A 124 6.11 10.00 -5.28
N ARG A 125 6.02 10.66 -6.42
CA ARG A 125 4.94 11.62 -6.75
C ARG A 125 3.85 10.98 -7.59
N ASP A 126 4.25 10.24 -8.63
CA ASP A 126 3.36 9.59 -9.59
C ASP A 126 4.08 8.36 -10.22
N PRO A 127 3.48 7.60 -11.15
CA PRO A 127 4.13 6.42 -11.73
C PRO A 127 5.45 6.69 -12.47
N TYR A 128 5.72 7.93 -12.88
CA TYR A 128 6.89 8.31 -13.67
C TYR A 128 7.82 9.30 -12.95
N TRP A 129 7.32 10.06 -11.97
CA TRP A 129 8.12 11.05 -11.25
C TRP A 129 8.31 10.73 -9.77
N ALA A 130 9.52 11.01 -9.29
CA ALA A 130 9.82 11.17 -7.88
C ALA A 130 10.36 12.57 -7.58
N HIS A 131 10.18 13.01 -6.34
CA HIS A 131 10.85 14.16 -5.76
C HIS A 131 12.00 13.64 -4.88
N ALA A 132 13.20 14.16 -5.10
CA ALA A 132 14.36 13.91 -4.24
C ALA A 132 14.72 15.18 -3.49
N TYR A 133 15.10 15.05 -2.23
CA TYR A 133 15.74 16.10 -1.45
C TYR A 133 16.90 15.51 -0.66
N TRP A 134 17.91 16.32 -0.40
CA TRP A 134 19.11 15.89 0.30
C TRP A 134 19.78 17.04 1.05
N ASP A 135 20.58 16.64 2.03
CA ASP A 135 21.53 17.48 2.73
C ASP A 135 22.91 16.78 2.70
N ILE A 136 23.98 17.56 2.82
CA ILE A 136 25.37 17.08 2.80
C ILE A 136 26.12 17.85 3.88
N SER A 137 26.70 17.13 4.84
CA SER A 137 27.51 17.75 5.88
C SER A 137 28.80 18.33 5.31
N GLU A 138 29.31 19.41 5.91
CA GLU A 138 30.62 19.95 5.55
C GLU A 138 31.74 18.90 5.78
N GLU A 139 31.57 17.97 6.72
CA GLU A 139 32.51 16.86 6.94
C GLU A 139 32.59 15.93 5.71
N SER A 140 31.45 15.49 5.17
CA SER A 140 31.41 14.66 3.97
C SER A 140 31.82 15.42 2.71
N ARG A 141 31.58 16.73 2.65
CA ARG A 141 32.06 17.62 1.58
C ARG A 141 33.59 17.78 1.62
N ILE A 142 34.18 17.88 2.81
CA ILE A 142 35.64 17.88 3.04
C ILE A 142 36.25 16.51 2.73
N GLU A 143 35.58 15.41 3.06
CA GLU A 143 36.02 14.05 2.69
C GLU A 143 36.00 13.85 1.16
N LEU A 144 34.95 14.30 0.48
CA LEU A 144 34.85 14.28 -0.98
C LEU A 144 36.00 15.07 -1.63
N LEU A 145 36.25 16.30 -1.15
CA LEU A 145 37.38 17.14 -1.58
C LEU A 145 38.73 16.43 -1.40
N LYS A 146 38.97 15.79 -0.26
CA LYS A 146 40.20 15.00 0.00
C LYS A 146 40.35 13.80 -0.93
N SER A 147 39.25 13.13 -1.28
CA SER A 147 39.28 11.93 -2.13
C SER A 147 39.49 12.20 -3.62
N ILE A 148 39.15 13.41 -4.09
CA ILE A 148 39.19 13.79 -5.52
C ILE A 148 40.30 14.81 -5.82
N GLY A 149 40.62 15.68 -4.87
CA GLY A 149 41.43 16.89 -5.08
C GLY A 149 40.57 18.09 -5.50
N GLU A 150 40.89 19.27 -4.96
CA GLU A 150 40.08 20.49 -5.12
C GLU A 150 40.02 20.98 -6.57
N GLU A 151 41.16 20.95 -7.29
CA GLU A 151 41.23 21.27 -8.72
C GLU A 151 40.37 20.32 -9.57
N ASN A 152 40.41 19.02 -9.27
CA ASN A 152 39.63 18.01 -9.98
C ASN A 152 38.13 18.15 -9.73
N LEU A 153 37.71 18.50 -8.50
CA LEU A 153 36.28 18.63 -8.16
C LEU A 153 35.59 19.71 -8.99
N SER A 154 36.31 20.77 -9.37
CA SER A 154 35.82 21.83 -10.27
C SER A 154 35.50 21.33 -11.69
N HIS A 155 36.03 20.17 -12.08
CA HIS A 155 35.75 19.49 -13.35
C HIS A 155 34.83 18.27 -13.19
N CYS A 156 34.47 17.88 -11.96
CA CYS A 156 33.50 16.83 -11.69
C CYS A 156 32.06 17.29 -11.99
N ARG A 157 31.20 16.33 -12.33
CA ARG A 157 29.76 16.56 -12.57
C ARG A 157 28.96 15.94 -11.45
N TYR A 158 28.20 16.75 -10.71
CA TYR A 158 27.24 16.26 -9.73
C TYR A 158 26.07 15.55 -10.43
N VAL A 159 25.73 14.35 -9.96
CA VAL A 159 24.66 13.52 -10.51
C VAL A 159 23.87 12.80 -9.42
N ILE A 160 22.61 12.50 -9.74
CA ILE A 160 21.82 11.48 -9.06
C ILE A 160 21.73 10.29 -10.01
N ARG A 161 22.38 9.18 -9.66
CA ARG A 161 22.29 7.91 -10.38
C ARG A 161 21.06 7.14 -9.89
N ILE A 162 20.12 6.87 -10.79
CA ILE A 162 18.91 6.10 -10.49
C ILE A 162 19.14 4.65 -10.91
N ASN A 163 19.14 3.74 -9.95
CA ASN A 163 19.33 2.30 -10.15
C ASN A 163 17.97 1.57 -10.13
N ASP A 164 17.65 0.79 -11.17
CA ASP A 164 16.52 -0.16 -11.16
C ASP A 164 16.92 -1.42 -10.39
N VAL A 165 16.28 -1.64 -9.23
CA VAL A 165 16.51 -2.75 -8.31
C VAL A 165 15.28 -3.67 -8.21
N THR A 166 14.44 -3.65 -9.25
CA THR A 166 13.22 -4.48 -9.33
C THR A 166 13.57 -5.96 -9.27
N ALA A 167 13.01 -6.67 -8.28
CA ALA A 167 13.28 -8.09 -8.00
C ALA A 167 14.75 -8.45 -7.72
N VAL A 168 15.57 -7.49 -7.27
CA VAL A 168 16.97 -7.70 -6.88
C VAL A 168 17.19 -7.26 -5.43
N ASP A 169 17.86 -8.10 -4.64
CA ASP A 169 18.43 -7.70 -3.36
C ASP A 169 19.72 -6.89 -3.61
N PHE A 170 19.59 -5.57 -3.52
CA PHE A 170 20.61 -4.64 -4.02
C PHE A 170 21.83 -4.56 -3.10
N ASN A 171 23.01 -4.86 -3.65
CA ASN A 171 24.29 -4.83 -2.96
C ASN A 171 25.12 -3.56 -3.23
N GLY A 172 24.62 -2.65 -4.06
CA GLY A 172 25.30 -1.43 -4.47
C GLY A 172 25.88 -1.44 -5.89
N GLY A 173 25.96 -2.59 -6.56
CA GLY A 173 26.48 -2.71 -7.93
C GLY A 173 25.71 -3.69 -8.84
N ASN A 174 24.73 -4.43 -8.32
CA ASN A 174 23.96 -5.45 -9.05
C ASN A 174 22.61 -4.95 -9.61
N ALA A 175 22.47 -3.65 -9.92
CA ALA A 175 21.24 -3.09 -10.49
C ALA A 175 20.93 -3.66 -11.89
N ASN A 176 19.64 -3.81 -12.23
CA ASN A 176 19.18 -4.26 -13.55
C ASN A 176 19.58 -3.29 -14.68
N SER A 177 19.55 -1.99 -14.36
CA SER A 177 19.98 -0.89 -15.22
C SER A 177 20.12 0.38 -14.36
N PHE A 178 20.88 1.37 -14.83
CA PHE A 178 20.94 2.68 -14.19
C PHE A 178 20.94 3.81 -15.21
N PHE A 179 20.62 5.03 -14.78
CA PHE A 179 20.80 6.25 -15.55
C PHE A 179 21.19 7.44 -14.64
N ASP A 180 21.93 8.40 -15.20
CA ASP A 180 22.49 9.52 -14.44
C ASP A 180 21.76 10.83 -14.76
N CYS A 181 21.07 11.39 -13.77
CA CYS A 181 20.48 12.72 -13.85
C CYS A 181 21.51 13.77 -13.37
N ARG A 182 21.90 14.71 -14.24
CA ARG A 182 22.82 15.81 -13.85
C ARG A 182 22.08 16.84 -13.00
N ILE A 183 22.73 17.30 -11.94
CA ILE A 183 22.24 18.33 -11.03
C ILE A 183 23.27 19.46 -10.88
N PHE A 184 22.85 20.62 -10.37
CA PHE A 184 23.77 21.70 -10.00
C PHE A 184 24.43 21.41 -8.64
N PRO A 185 25.68 21.87 -8.38
CA PRO A 185 26.37 21.62 -7.12
C PRO A 185 25.61 22.11 -5.88
N ASP A 186 24.97 23.28 -5.98
CA ASP A 186 24.25 23.93 -4.87
C ASP A 186 22.79 23.46 -4.71
N ALA A 187 22.33 22.53 -5.55
CA ALA A 187 20.99 21.97 -5.44
C ALA A 187 20.85 21.12 -4.17
N ARG A 188 19.69 21.21 -3.52
CA ARG A 188 19.26 20.35 -2.38
C ARG A 188 17.97 19.58 -2.65
N THR A 189 17.39 19.76 -3.85
CA THR A 189 16.09 19.21 -4.25
C THR A 189 16.05 19.04 -5.77
N TRP A 190 15.42 17.97 -6.27
CA TRP A 190 15.26 17.72 -7.71
C TRP A 190 14.00 16.91 -8.01
N TYR A 191 13.49 17.05 -9.23
CA TYR A 191 12.43 16.18 -9.77
C TYR A 191 13.04 15.17 -10.76
N LEU A 192 12.82 13.89 -10.48
CA LEU A 192 13.42 12.76 -11.18
C LEU A 192 12.38 12.07 -12.05
N HIS A 193 12.57 12.10 -13.37
CA HIS A 193 11.77 11.30 -14.30
C HIS A 193 12.37 9.90 -14.44
N LEU A 194 11.65 8.90 -13.95
CA LEU A 194 12.08 7.50 -13.79
C LEU A 194 11.88 6.64 -15.05
N GLY A 195 11.11 7.12 -16.02
CA GLY A 195 10.88 6.49 -17.32
C GLY A 195 10.06 5.19 -17.33
N ARG A 196 9.96 4.47 -16.21
CA ARG A 196 9.19 3.21 -16.09
C ARG A 196 8.36 3.16 -14.79
N PRO A 197 7.04 2.90 -14.88
CA PRO A 197 6.19 2.67 -13.72
C PRO A 197 6.31 1.23 -13.21
N ASP A 198 5.75 0.95 -12.02
CA ASP A 198 5.78 -0.38 -11.39
C ASP A 198 7.21 -0.96 -11.23
N ARG A 199 8.13 -0.13 -10.73
CA ARG A 199 9.54 -0.50 -10.52
C ARG A 199 10.02 -0.13 -9.14
N ARG A 200 10.99 -0.90 -8.63
CA ARG A 200 11.73 -0.55 -7.40
C ARG A 200 13.02 0.12 -7.81
N PHE A 201 13.30 1.28 -7.21
CA PHE A 201 14.47 2.09 -7.51
C PHE A 201 15.22 2.48 -6.23
N VAL A 202 16.48 2.84 -6.39
CA VAL A 202 17.26 3.57 -5.38
C VAL A 202 18.12 4.63 -6.05
N ALA A 203 18.25 5.78 -5.41
CA ALA A 203 19.00 6.93 -5.90
C ALA A 203 20.34 7.05 -5.17
N ASP A 204 21.41 7.11 -5.95
CA ASP A 204 22.78 7.29 -5.51
C ASP A 204 23.22 8.71 -5.86
N LEU A 205 23.36 9.57 -4.84
CA LEU A 205 23.88 10.92 -4.98
C LEU A 205 25.41 10.87 -5.02
N GLY A 206 26.02 11.49 -6.02
CA GLY A 206 27.47 11.44 -6.18
C GLY A 206 28.01 12.38 -7.25
N VAL A 207 29.29 12.21 -7.58
CA VAL A 207 29.97 12.96 -8.62
C VAL A 207 30.62 12.03 -9.64
N ILE A 208 30.59 12.42 -10.91
CA ILE A 208 31.34 11.77 -11.97
C ILE A 208 32.56 12.62 -12.30
N SER A 209 33.75 12.08 -12.04
CA SER A 209 35.04 12.72 -12.34
C SER A 209 35.34 12.75 -13.84
N PRO A 210 36.28 13.60 -14.32
CA PRO A 210 36.60 13.70 -15.75
C PRO A 210 37.03 12.38 -16.41
N ASN A 211 37.62 11.46 -15.63
CA ASN A 211 37.98 10.10 -16.06
C ASN A 211 36.79 9.13 -16.18
N GLY A 212 35.56 9.57 -15.92
CA GLY A 212 34.34 8.77 -15.98
C GLY A 212 34.04 7.95 -14.72
N SER A 213 34.91 7.95 -13.71
CA SER A 213 34.65 7.27 -12.43
C SER A 213 33.51 7.97 -11.65
N PHE A 214 32.68 7.19 -10.97
CA PHE A 214 31.58 7.69 -10.13
C PHE A 214 31.90 7.49 -8.65
N THR A 215 32.00 8.59 -7.91
CA THR A 215 32.16 8.60 -6.45
C THR A 215 30.80 8.82 -5.80
N LEU A 216 30.34 7.83 -5.03
CA LEU A 216 29.12 7.90 -4.23
C LEU A 216 29.35 8.81 -3.01
N ILE A 217 28.41 9.72 -2.73
CA ILE A 217 28.37 10.52 -1.50
C ILE A 217 27.37 9.88 -0.53
N THR A 218 26.14 9.61 -0.97
CA THR A 218 25.07 9.04 -0.13
C THR A 218 23.99 8.35 -0.97
N ARG A 219 23.24 7.44 -0.35
CA ARG A 219 22.29 6.53 -1.01
C ARG A 219 20.91 6.62 -0.36
N SER A 220 19.86 6.64 -1.18
CA SER A 220 18.48 6.82 -0.71
C SER A 220 17.89 5.57 -0.07
N ASN A 221 16.71 5.76 0.54
CA ASN A 221 15.73 4.69 0.68
C ASN A 221 15.46 3.98 -0.66
N ILE A 222 15.21 2.67 -0.64
CA ILE A 222 14.60 1.98 -1.78
C ILE A 222 13.13 2.42 -1.84
N PHE A 223 12.67 2.88 -3.01
CA PHE A 223 11.29 3.31 -3.25
C PHE A 223 10.66 2.50 -4.39
N GLN A 224 9.33 2.52 -4.49
CA GLN A 224 8.59 1.81 -5.55
C GLN A 224 7.57 2.72 -6.22
N THR A 225 7.59 2.81 -7.55
CA THR A 225 6.57 3.54 -8.31
C THR A 225 5.25 2.76 -8.36
N PRO A 226 4.09 3.45 -8.30
CA PRO A 226 2.80 2.81 -8.56
C PRO A 226 2.67 2.36 -10.02
N ARG A 227 1.64 1.56 -10.29
CA ARG A 227 1.21 1.19 -11.64
C ARG A 227 0.47 2.34 -12.30
N THR A 228 0.59 2.43 -13.62
CA THR A 228 -0.24 3.31 -14.46
C THR A 228 -1.64 2.74 -14.73
N THR A 229 -1.80 1.43 -14.57
CA THR A 229 -3.05 0.70 -14.73
C THR A 229 -3.71 0.46 -13.36
N PHE A 230 -5.04 0.45 -13.34
CA PHE A 230 -5.82 -0.01 -12.18
C PHE A 230 -5.40 -1.43 -11.74
N SER A 231 -5.62 -1.73 -10.45
CA SER A 231 -5.44 -3.07 -9.91
C SER A 231 -6.53 -4.01 -10.43
N ASP A 232 -6.13 -5.15 -11.04
CA ASP A 232 -7.06 -6.25 -11.37
C ASP A 232 -7.77 -6.82 -10.12
N ARG A 233 -7.15 -6.61 -8.94
CA ARG A 233 -7.75 -6.90 -7.64
C ARG A 233 -8.71 -5.75 -7.29
N VAL A 234 -9.96 -5.90 -7.70
CA VAL A 234 -11.10 -5.05 -7.31
C VAL A 234 -11.54 -5.34 -5.87
N ASP A 235 -11.18 -6.51 -5.34
CA ASP A 235 -11.55 -6.93 -3.99
C ASP A 235 -10.71 -6.19 -2.95
N GLU A 236 -11.24 -5.05 -2.48
CA GLU A 236 -10.85 -4.45 -1.20
C GLU A 236 -11.13 -5.47 -0.08
N LYS A 237 -10.13 -6.31 0.24
CA LYS A 237 -9.99 -6.77 1.62
C LYS A 237 -9.64 -5.56 2.47
N TRP A 238 -10.67 -4.82 2.86
CA TRP A 238 -10.60 -3.92 3.99
C TRP A 238 -9.95 -4.69 5.14
N MET A 239 -9.05 -4.02 5.86
CA MET A 239 -8.69 -4.46 7.19
C MET A 239 -9.98 -4.42 8.01
N ALA A 240 -10.61 -5.58 8.19
CA ALA A 240 -11.66 -5.72 9.18
C ALA A 240 -11.05 -5.27 10.51
N ALA A 241 -11.57 -4.19 11.08
CA ALA A 241 -11.05 -3.59 12.31
C ALA A 241 -11.54 -4.38 13.53
N ASP A 242 -11.37 -5.70 13.45
CA ASP A 242 -11.94 -6.68 14.34
C ASP A 242 -11.43 -6.48 15.76
N GLU A 243 -12.30 -6.82 16.71
CA GLU A 243 -12.18 -6.59 18.16
C GLU A 243 -12.12 -5.10 18.55
N LYS A 244 -11.10 -4.34 18.12
CA LYS A 244 -10.79 -3.03 18.70
C LYS A 244 -11.75 -1.90 18.31
N LEU A 245 -12.42 -1.97 17.15
CA LEU A 245 -13.46 -0.98 16.81
C LEU A 245 -14.77 -1.26 17.56
N ASN A 246 -15.08 -2.54 17.82
CA ASN A 246 -16.25 -2.94 18.62
C ASN A 246 -16.11 -2.50 20.09
N GLU A 247 -14.89 -2.49 20.63
CA GLU A 247 -14.59 -1.97 21.97
C GLU A 247 -14.99 -0.49 22.11
N VAL A 248 -14.62 0.35 21.13
CA VAL A 248 -15.01 1.77 21.07
C VAL A 248 -16.51 1.96 20.85
N PHE A 249 -17.11 1.19 19.94
CA PHE A 249 -18.55 1.28 19.61
C PHE A 249 -19.47 0.83 20.75
N ASN A 250 -19.02 -0.11 21.59
CA ASN A 250 -19.74 -0.49 22.81
C ASN A 250 -19.58 0.55 23.93
N ALA A 251 -18.43 1.23 24.01
CA ALA A 251 -18.22 2.33 24.96
C ALA A 251 -19.07 3.58 24.66
N SER A 252 -19.51 3.79 23.41
CA SER A 252 -20.30 4.98 23.01
C SER A 252 -21.81 4.86 23.23
N LYS A 253 -22.33 3.76 23.79
CA LYS A 253 -23.78 3.56 24.01
C LYS A 253 -24.25 4.10 25.37
N GLY A 254 -24.12 5.42 25.57
CA GLY A 254 -24.66 6.17 26.71
C GLY A 254 -25.98 6.86 26.37
N ALA A 255 -26.96 6.78 27.28
CA ALA A 255 -28.35 7.22 27.08
C ALA A 255 -28.54 8.73 26.75
N GLY A 256 -29.52 9.06 25.91
CA GLY A 256 -30.01 10.45 25.82
C GLY A 256 -30.89 10.80 24.60
N GLN A 257 -32.18 11.01 24.87
CA GLN A 257 -33.21 11.74 24.09
C GLN A 257 -32.65 12.84 23.13
N SER A 258 -33.20 13.09 21.94
CA SER A 258 -34.59 13.52 21.70
C SER A 258 -34.87 13.71 20.19
N ALA A 259 -36.14 13.89 19.80
CA ALA A 259 -36.53 14.05 18.39
C ALA A 259 -36.24 15.47 17.86
N GLY A 260 -35.42 15.59 16.82
CA GLY A 260 -35.10 16.85 16.13
C GLY A 260 -35.14 16.69 14.60
N LYS A 261 -35.96 17.50 13.93
CA LYS A 261 -36.24 17.41 12.48
C LYS A 261 -34.95 17.51 11.64
N THR A 262 -34.81 16.64 10.64
CA THR A 262 -33.59 16.51 9.83
C THR A 262 -33.33 17.74 8.95
N SER A 263 -32.05 18.13 8.81
CA SER A 263 -31.64 19.41 8.20
C SER A 263 -31.67 19.46 6.67
N TRP A 264 -32.53 18.65 6.01
CA TRP A 264 -32.60 18.55 4.55
C TRP A 264 -33.85 19.15 3.90
N GLU A 265 -34.84 19.58 4.69
CA GLU A 265 -36.01 20.33 4.17
C GLU A 265 -35.69 21.80 3.82
N ARG A 266 -34.55 22.34 4.25
CA ARG A 266 -34.23 23.78 4.15
C ARG A 266 -33.56 24.24 2.84
N PRO A 267 -32.65 23.48 2.17
CA PRO A 267 -31.92 24.00 1.00
C PRO A 267 -32.78 24.26 -0.26
N ARG A 268 -34.00 23.71 -0.36
CA ARG A 268 -34.87 23.86 -1.55
C ARG A 268 -36.06 24.82 -1.37
N ALA A 269 -36.43 25.18 -0.15
CA ALA A 269 -37.51 26.15 0.07
C ALA A 269 -37.07 27.60 -0.21
N VAL A 270 -35.81 27.94 0.14
CA VAL A 270 -35.29 29.31 0.06
C VAL A 270 -35.13 29.78 -1.39
N SER A 271 -34.65 28.92 -2.29
CA SER A 271 -34.45 29.27 -3.71
C SER A 271 -35.76 29.43 -4.51
N ALA A 272 -36.90 28.97 -3.98
CA ALA A 272 -38.21 29.24 -4.57
C ALA A 272 -38.75 30.62 -4.16
N GLN A 273 -38.71 30.95 -2.86
CA GLN A 273 -39.35 32.15 -2.33
C GLN A 273 -38.68 33.47 -2.77
N PHE A 274 -37.39 33.45 -3.09
CA PHE A 274 -36.67 34.67 -3.54
C PHE A 274 -36.95 35.09 -4.99
N LEU A 275 -37.65 34.28 -5.80
CA LEU A 275 -38.02 34.66 -7.17
C LEU A 275 -39.45 35.20 -7.27
N GLU A 276 -40.33 34.83 -6.34
CA GLU A 276 -41.75 35.23 -6.34
C GLU A 276 -41.98 36.59 -5.65
N GLY A 277 -41.14 36.95 -4.67
CA GLY A 277 -41.19 38.24 -3.96
C GLY A 277 -40.75 39.47 -4.77
N ALA A 278 -40.31 39.30 -6.03
CA ALA A 278 -39.85 40.40 -6.89
C ALA A 278 -40.97 41.09 -7.70
N ALA A 279 -42.21 40.58 -7.62
CA ALA A 279 -43.32 41.00 -8.48
C ALA A 279 -44.29 42.02 -7.87
N SER A 280 -44.18 42.35 -6.58
CA SER A 280 -45.03 43.33 -5.89
C SER A 280 -44.18 44.46 -5.27
N GLY A 281 -44.41 45.69 -5.73
CA GLY A 281 -43.62 46.86 -5.37
C GLY A 281 -44.07 47.58 -4.09
N GLY A 282 -43.15 48.32 -3.47
CA GLY A 282 -43.38 49.11 -2.25
C GLY A 282 -42.11 49.15 -1.41
N GLY A 283 -41.19 50.06 -1.73
CA GLY A 283 -39.82 50.00 -1.20
C GLY A 283 -39.62 50.56 0.22
N VAL A 284 -38.40 50.40 0.73
CA VAL A 284 -37.78 51.22 1.79
C VAL A 284 -36.29 51.41 1.47
N SER A 285 -35.70 52.47 2.02
CA SER A 285 -34.43 53.05 1.56
C SER A 285 -33.22 52.73 2.44
N SER A 286 -32.04 53.04 1.89
CA SER A 286 -30.81 53.49 2.59
C SER A 286 -30.13 52.57 3.61
N LEU A 287 -29.01 51.98 3.15
CA LEU A 287 -27.67 52.21 3.70
C LEU A 287 -27.45 52.14 5.22
N SER A 288 -26.72 51.11 5.67
CA SER A 288 -25.30 51.22 6.10
C SER A 288 -24.94 50.16 7.15
N SER A 289 -23.71 49.61 7.06
CA SER A 289 -23.20 48.65 8.04
C SER A 289 -22.37 49.35 9.11
N PRO A 290 -22.59 48.98 10.38
CA PRO A 290 -21.47 48.72 11.28
C PRO A 290 -21.24 47.21 11.40
N ALA A 291 -20.00 46.77 11.25
CA ALA A 291 -19.64 45.36 11.41
C ALA A 291 -19.71 44.96 12.90
N LYS A 292 -20.91 44.66 13.40
CA LYS A 292 -21.06 43.94 14.66
C LYS A 292 -20.42 42.57 14.45
N ARG A 293 -19.26 42.34 15.09
CA ARG A 293 -18.70 40.99 15.23
C ARG A 293 -19.80 40.11 15.81
N SER A 294 -20.37 39.26 14.97
CA SER A 294 -20.93 38.02 15.46
C SER A 294 -19.73 37.26 15.98
N GLU A 295 -19.54 37.34 17.29
CA GLU A 295 -18.69 36.42 18.02
C GLU A 295 -19.39 35.07 17.89
N SER A 296 -19.08 34.38 16.78
CA SER A 296 -19.68 33.10 16.46
C SER A 296 -19.22 32.13 17.52
N THR A 297 -20.09 31.91 18.50
CA THR A 297 -19.97 30.85 19.48
C THR A 297 -19.60 29.61 18.70
N LYS A 298 -18.37 29.11 18.88
CA LYS A 298 -17.96 27.82 18.32
C LYS A 298 -18.72 26.75 19.07
N ALA A 299 -19.99 26.59 18.71
CA ALA A 299 -20.65 25.30 18.79
C ALA A 299 -19.69 24.32 18.12
N ASN A 300 -19.22 23.35 18.88
CA ASN A 300 -18.49 22.22 18.34
C ASN A 300 -19.51 21.42 17.54
N ASP A 301 -19.70 21.80 16.28
CA ASP A 301 -20.70 21.25 15.38
C ASP A 301 -20.29 19.81 15.06
N PHE A 302 -20.72 18.89 15.93
CA PHE A 302 -20.33 17.49 15.88
C PHE A 302 -21.17 16.77 14.83
N TRP A 303 -20.84 17.04 13.57
CA TRP A 303 -21.47 16.40 12.44
C TRP A 303 -20.97 14.96 12.29
N LEU A 304 -21.92 14.05 12.01
CA LEU A 304 -21.65 12.66 11.66
C LEU A 304 -22.39 12.36 10.35
N VAL A 305 -21.67 11.86 9.35
CA VAL A 305 -22.24 11.42 8.07
C VAL A 305 -21.95 9.94 7.90
N VAL A 306 -23.00 9.14 7.69
CA VAL A 306 -22.91 7.69 7.47
C VAL A 306 -23.36 7.38 6.05
N ASN A 307 -22.41 7.10 5.17
CA ASN A 307 -22.65 6.63 3.82
C ASN A 307 -22.61 5.09 3.78
N THR A 308 -23.40 4.50 2.90
CA THR A 308 -23.54 3.03 2.77
C THR A 308 -23.51 2.60 1.31
N GLU A 309 -22.75 1.53 1.05
CA GLU A 309 -22.59 0.93 -0.26
C GLU A 309 -22.73 -0.59 -0.15
N LEU A 310 -23.15 -1.23 -1.25
CA LEU A 310 -23.38 -2.66 -1.34
C LEU A 310 -22.46 -3.25 -2.42
N VAL A 311 -21.64 -4.23 -2.03
CA VAL A 311 -20.80 -4.99 -2.96
C VAL A 311 -21.45 -6.34 -3.22
N VAL A 312 -21.81 -6.60 -4.47
CA VAL A 312 -22.39 -7.85 -4.96
C VAL A 312 -21.31 -8.62 -5.70
N TYR A 313 -20.90 -9.75 -5.15
CA TYR A 313 -19.84 -10.59 -5.70
C TYR A 313 -20.27 -12.05 -5.84
N GLY A 314 -19.59 -12.82 -6.68
CA GLY A 314 -19.89 -14.22 -6.92
C GLY A 314 -19.00 -14.87 -7.97
N ALA A 315 -19.40 -16.05 -8.44
CA ALA A 315 -18.71 -16.78 -9.50
C ALA A 315 -19.69 -17.55 -10.38
N THR A 316 -19.29 -17.77 -11.63
CA THR A 316 -19.95 -18.63 -12.63
C THR A 316 -18.86 -19.23 -13.53
N GLN A 317 -19.20 -19.84 -14.68
CA GLN A 317 -18.20 -20.31 -15.64
C GLN A 317 -17.46 -19.12 -16.30
N PRO A 318 -16.13 -19.18 -16.56
CA PRO A 318 -15.37 -18.04 -17.12
C PRO A 318 -15.85 -17.53 -18.48
N ASP A 319 -16.55 -18.37 -19.23
CA ASP A 319 -17.10 -18.15 -20.56
C ASP A 319 -18.61 -17.85 -20.56
N ALA A 320 -19.23 -17.77 -19.38
CA ALA A 320 -20.64 -17.40 -19.23
C ALA A 320 -20.87 -15.89 -19.45
N ARG A 321 -22.06 -15.54 -19.95
CA ARG A 321 -22.55 -14.16 -19.97
C ARG A 321 -23.29 -13.85 -18.68
N LEU A 322 -22.90 -12.78 -17.99
CA LEU A 322 -23.52 -12.33 -16.74
C LEU A 322 -24.21 -10.98 -16.95
N THR A 323 -25.43 -10.83 -16.46
CA THR A 323 -26.12 -9.54 -16.35
C THR A 323 -26.56 -9.28 -14.90
N ILE A 324 -26.49 -8.02 -14.48
CA ILE A 324 -26.91 -7.55 -13.16
C ILE A 324 -27.78 -6.30 -13.36
N GLN A 325 -29.00 -6.29 -12.82
CA GLN A 325 -30.01 -5.27 -13.14
C GLN A 325 -30.23 -5.09 -14.66
N GLY A 326 -30.17 -6.19 -15.42
CA GLY A 326 -30.28 -6.20 -16.88
C GLY A 326 -29.07 -5.64 -17.64
N LYS A 327 -28.04 -5.13 -16.96
CA LYS A 327 -26.79 -4.63 -17.58
C LYS A 327 -25.73 -5.71 -17.59
N GLU A 328 -24.99 -5.83 -18.68
CA GLU A 328 -23.91 -6.82 -18.81
C GLU A 328 -22.74 -6.52 -17.87
N ALA A 329 -22.37 -7.52 -17.07
CA ALA A 329 -21.30 -7.46 -16.08
C ALA A 329 -20.13 -8.34 -16.53
N ARG A 330 -18.92 -7.78 -16.55
CA ARG A 330 -17.72 -8.51 -16.99
C ARG A 330 -17.29 -9.53 -15.94
N LEU A 331 -17.10 -10.77 -16.37
CA LEU A 331 -16.40 -11.79 -15.59
C LEU A 331 -14.88 -11.60 -15.65
N ARG A 332 -14.20 -12.07 -14.61
CA ARG A 332 -12.75 -12.28 -14.60
C ARG A 332 -12.40 -13.63 -15.29
N PRO A 333 -11.14 -13.87 -15.70
CA PRO A 333 -10.73 -15.13 -16.35
C PRO A 333 -10.89 -16.41 -15.51
N ASP A 334 -11.19 -16.28 -14.21
CA ASP A 334 -11.52 -17.38 -13.29
C ASP A 334 -13.05 -17.57 -13.09
N GLY A 335 -13.88 -16.80 -13.80
CA GLY A 335 -15.34 -16.80 -13.68
C GLY A 335 -15.91 -16.00 -12.52
N THR A 336 -15.07 -15.33 -11.72
CA THR A 336 -15.54 -14.47 -10.61
C THR A 336 -16.00 -13.09 -11.09
N PHE A 337 -16.85 -12.44 -10.29
CA PHE A 337 -17.31 -11.07 -10.50
C PHE A 337 -17.48 -10.31 -9.18
N SER A 338 -17.44 -8.99 -9.24
CA SER A 338 -17.72 -8.08 -8.13
C SER A 338 -18.21 -6.73 -8.67
N VAL A 339 -19.33 -6.22 -8.18
CA VAL A 339 -19.94 -4.94 -8.59
C VAL A 339 -20.39 -4.17 -7.34
N ARG A 340 -20.09 -2.87 -7.29
CA ARG A 340 -20.36 -1.97 -6.16
C ARG A 340 -21.50 -1.02 -6.52
N PHE A 341 -22.49 -0.92 -5.63
CA PHE A 341 -23.68 -0.10 -5.74
C PHE A 341 -23.75 0.90 -4.57
N ALA A 342 -24.28 2.09 -4.82
CA ALA A 342 -24.78 2.91 -3.72
C ALA A 342 -25.97 2.18 -3.06
N LEU A 343 -25.99 2.14 -1.73
CA LEU A 343 -27.10 1.59 -0.94
C LEU A 343 -27.81 2.75 -0.23
N PRO A 344 -28.74 3.45 -0.92
CA PRO A 344 -29.60 4.44 -0.29
C PRO A 344 -30.60 3.77 0.66
N ASP A 345 -31.33 4.58 1.43
CA ASP A 345 -32.47 4.13 2.22
C ASP A 345 -33.63 3.69 1.32
N GLY A 346 -34.38 2.67 1.75
CA GLY A 346 -35.44 2.02 0.98
C GLY A 346 -35.13 0.54 0.71
N GLU A 347 -35.69 0.02 -0.38
CA GLU A 347 -35.53 -1.37 -0.82
C GLU A 347 -34.86 -1.42 -2.20
N GLN A 348 -33.85 -2.29 -2.34
CA GLN A 348 -33.05 -2.45 -3.55
C GLN A 348 -33.07 -3.92 -3.99
N ILE A 349 -33.65 -4.15 -5.17
CA ILE A 349 -33.79 -5.47 -5.78
C ILE A 349 -32.74 -5.61 -6.88
N ILE A 350 -31.93 -6.67 -6.85
CA ILE A 350 -30.77 -6.83 -7.74
C ILE A 350 -30.87 -8.16 -8.49
N PRO A 351 -31.62 -8.26 -9.60
CA PRO A 351 -31.64 -9.48 -10.39
C PRO A 351 -30.27 -9.71 -11.06
N ILE A 352 -29.68 -10.86 -10.79
CA ILE A 352 -28.41 -11.37 -11.35
C ILE A 352 -28.78 -12.58 -12.22
N GLN A 353 -28.52 -12.51 -13.53
CA GLN A 353 -28.74 -13.62 -14.46
C GLN A 353 -27.41 -14.05 -15.07
N ALA A 354 -27.12 -15.34 -15.02
CA ALA A 354 -25.99 -15.97 -15.70
C ALA A 354 -26.51 -16.92 -16.78
N VAL A 355 -25.91 -16.87 -17.97
CA VAL A 355 -26.18 -17.75 -19.12
C VAL A 355 -24.84 -18.36 -19.55
N ASN A 356 -24.75 -19.67 -19.80
CA ASN A 356 -23.51 -20.29 -20.28
C ASN A 356 -23.16 -19.87 -21.72
N SER A 357 -21.95 -20.18 -22.13
CA SER A 357 -21.41 -19.96 -23.48
C SER A 357 -22.26 -20.58 -24.60
N ASP A 358 -22.83 -21.77 -24.38
CA ASP A 358 -23.72 -22.44 -25.36
C ASP A 358 -25.13 -21.82 -25.43
N GLY A 359 -25.51 -20.99 -24.46
CA GLY A 359 -26.84 -20.37 -24.37
C GLY A 359 -27.98 -21.27 -23.86
N ASP A 360 -27.75 -22.57 -23.64
CA ASP A 360 -28.78 -23.55 -23.27
C ASP A 360 -29.14 -23.57 -21.77
N LYS A 361 -28.25 -23.06 -20.90
CA LYS A 361 -28.43 -23.05 -19.44
C LYS A 361 -28.39 -21.63 -18.91
N GLN A 362 -29.45 -21.26 -18.19
CA GLN A 362 -29.54 -20.00 -17.46
C GLN A 362 -29.84 -20.23 -15.98
N ARG A 363 -29.37 -19.32 -15.13
CA ARG A 363 -29.75 -19.22 -13.70
C ARG A 363 -29.98 -17.75 -13.34
N VAL A 364 -30.98 -17.50 -12.50
CA VAL A 364 -31.28 -16.17 -11.96
C VAL A 364 -31.24 -16.23 -10.44
N ILE A 365 -30.61 -15.25 -9.81
CA ILE A 365 -30.58 -15.04 -8.36
C ILE A 365 -30.89 -13.57 -8.12
N THR A 366 -31.85 -13.27 -7.23
CA THR A 366 -32.29 -11.89 -6.99
C THR A 366 -32.20 -11.57 -5.49
N PRO A 367 -31.05 -11.05 -5.01
CA PRO A 367 -30.97 -10.46 -3.69
C PRO A 367 -31.93 -9.26 -3.57
N VAL A 368 -32.60 -9.18 -2.41
CA VAL A 368 -33.42 -8.05 -1.99
C VAL A 368 -32.79 -7.50 -0.71
N ILE A 369 -32.45 -6.21 -0.71
CA ILE A 369 -31.76 -5.55 0.39
C ILE A 369 -32.62 -4.37 0.83
N LYS A 370 -32.92 -4.27 2.13
CA LYS A 370 -33.61 -3.13 2.72
C LYS A 370 -32.69 -2.37 3.67
N LYS A 371 -32.63 -1.04 3.53
CA LYS A 371 -31.88 -0.14 4.43
C LYS A 371 -32.82 0.91 5.03
N GLU A 372 -32.67 1.14 6.33
CA GLU A 372 -33.25 2.28 7.05
C GLU A 372 -32.16 2.97 7.89
N THR A 373 -32.03 4.28 7.75
CA THR A 373 -31.28 5.18 8.64
C THR A 373 -32.27 5.85 9.60
N ARG A 374 -31.88 6.06 10.86
CA ARG A 374 -32.75 6.59 11.92
C ARG A 374 -31.98 7.55 12.83
#